data_AF-A0A7C3CE39-F1
#
_entry.id   AF-A0A7C3CE39-F1
#
_cell.length_a   1.000
_cell.length_b   1.000
_cell.length_c   1.000
_cell.angle_alpha   90.00
_cell.angle_beta   90.00
_cell.angle_gamma   90.00
#
_symmetry.space_group_name_H-M   'P 1'
#
loop_
_entity.id
_entity.type
_entity.pdbx_description
1 polymer ?
#
loop_
_entity_poly.entity_id
_entity_poly.type
_entity_poly.pdbx_seq_one_letter_code
_entity_poly.pdbx_strand_id
1 'polypeptide(L)' 'MDAFNRFLDDLSEFFAERKGLLVMLGMGLVVLNFVFQFVPGWVGATNLFLHLGVLTALLGILLAWAL' A
#
# COMPACT_ATOMS: atom_id res chain seq x y z
N MET A 1 -15.07 -9.24 13.85
CA MET A 1 -14.93 -8.79 12.44
C MET A 1 -14.90 -7.26 12.30
N ASP A 2 -15.13 -6.49 13.37
CA ASP A 2 -15.33 -5.03 13.32
C ASP A 2 -14.05 -4.19 13.19
N ALA A 3 -12.90 -4.76 13.54
CA ALA A 3 -11.62 -4.08 13.41
C ALA A 3 -11.20 -3.92 11.93
N PHE A 4 -11.57 -4.89 11.08
CA PHE A 4 -11.27 -4.84 9.64
C PHE A 4 -12.10 -3.77 8.92
N ASN A 5 -13.41 -3.69 9.21
CA ASN A 5 -14.27 -2.65 8.63
C ASN A 5 -13.87 -1.25 9.10
N ARG A 6 -13.57 -1.05 10.39
CA ARG A 6 -13.09 0.25 10.88
C ARG A 6 -11.76 0.66 10.26
N PHE A 7 -10.85 -0.29 10.08
CA PHE A 7 -9.60 -0.04 9.37
C PHE A 7 -9.84 0.35 7.90
N LEU A 8 -10.82 -0.27 7.24
CA LEU A 8 -11.20 0.05 5.86
C LEU A 8 -11.88 1.43 5.74
N ASP A 9 -12.74 1.78 6.69
CA ASP A 9 -13.40 3.09 6.76
C ASP A 9 -12.40 4.21 7.03
N ASP A 10 -11.49 4.03 8.00
CA ASP A 10 -10.40 4.98 8.26
C ASP A 10 -9.49 5.12 7.04
N LEU A 11 -9.16 4.02 6.35
CA LEU A 11 -8.42 4.09 5.08
C LEU A 11 -9.19 4.89 4.03
N SER A 12 -10.50 4.66 3.89
CA SER A 12 -11.34 5.30 2.88
C SER A 12 -11.50 6.80 3.11
N GLU A 13 -11.63 7.22 4.37
CA GLU A 13 -11.66 8.63 4.75
C GLU A 13 -10.28 9.30 4.57
N PHE A 14 -9.19 8.59 4.86
CA PHE A 14 -7.83 9.02 4.51
C PHE A 14 -7.71 9.21 2.98
N PHE A 15 -8.20 8.26 2.18
CA PHE A 15 -8.13 8.27 0.71
C PHE A 15 -8.90 9.44 0.09
N ALA A 16 -9.98 9.86 0.71
CA ALA A 16 -10.81 10.96 0.24
C ALA A 16 -10.15 12.33 0.41
N GLU A 17 -9.29 12.51 1.42
CA GLU A 17 -8.83 13.85 1.82
C GLU A 17 -7.50 14.27 1.17
N ARG A 18 -6.63 13.34 0.76
CA ARG A 18 -5.29 13.69 0.23
C ARG A 18 -4.92 12.90 -1.01
N LYS A 19 -4.80 13.60 -2.15
CA LYS A 19 -4.38 13.09 -3.48
C LYS A 19 -3.10 12.24 -3.48
N GLY A 20 -2.25 12.34 -2.44
CA GLY A 20 -1.04 11.53 -2.27
C GLY A 20 -1.27 10.14 -1.64
N LEU A 21 -2.51 9.74 -1.35
CA LEU A 21 -2.73 8.56 -0.53
C LEU A 21 -2.37 7.24 -1.20
N LEU A 22 -2.56 7.12 -2.51
CA LEU A 22 -2.12 5.94 -3.25
C LEU A 22 -0.59 5.77 -3.18
N VAL A 23 0.15 6.88 -3.11
CA VAL A 23 1.60 6.87 -2.86
C VAL A 23 1.90 6.40 -1.45
N MET A 24 1.15 6.88 -0.46
CA MET A 24 1.29 6.42 0.93
C MET A 24 0.94 4.93 1.09
N LEU A 25 -0.10 4.44 0.41
CA LEU A 25 -0.48 3.03 0.45
C LEU A 25 0.57 2.15 -0.23
N GLY A 26 1.13 2.61 -1.37
CA GLY A 26 2.25 1.95 -2.01
C GLY A 26 3.50 1.90 -1.11
N MET A 27 3.83 3.00 -0.42
CA MET A 27 4.88 3.00 0.60
C MET A 27 4.60 2.02 1.74
N GLY A 28 3.35 1.95 2.23
CA GLY A 28 2.95 1.00 3.26
C GLY A 28 3.15 -0.46 2.82
N LEU A 29 2.80 -0.79 1.58
CA LEU A 29 3.04 -2.11 0.98
C LEU A 29 4.53 -2.45 0.89
N VAL A 30 5.39 -1.48 0.54
CA VAL A 30 6.85 -1.67 0.51
C VAL A 30 7.40 -1.93 1.92
N VAL A 31 6.96 -1.16 2.92
CA VAL A 31 7.37 -1.36 4.33
C VAL A 31 6.90 -2.72 4.85
N LEU A 32 5.66 -3.12 4.54
CA LEU A 32 5.17 -4.46 4.88
C LEU A 32 5.99 -5.55 4.20
N ASN A 33 6.39 -5.38 2.94
CA ASN A 33 7.28 -6.33 2.27
C ASN A 33 8.60 -6.49 3.04
N PHE A 34 9.20 -5.40 3.52
CA PHE A 34 10.43 -5.47 4.32
C PHE A 34 10.25 -6.29 5.61
N VAL A 35 9.08 -6.20 6.26
CA VAL A 35 8.78 -7.02 7.44
C VAL A 35 8.57 -8.48 7.05
N PHE A 36 7.84 -8.74 5.96
CA PHE A 36 7.59 -10.09 5.46
C PHE A 36 8.82 -10.77 4.85
N GLN A 37 9.85 -10.02 4.43
CA GLN A 37 11.11 -10.55 3.92
C GLN A 37 11.84 -11.40 4.97
N PHE A 38 11.64 -11.13 6.26
CA PHE A 38 12.23 -11.92 7.35
C PHE A 38 11.49 -13.24 7.61
N VAL A 39 10.31 -13.43 7.01
CA VAL A 39 9.55 -14.68 7.13
C VAL A 39 9.99 -15.61 5.99
N PRO A 40 10.60 -16.77 6.29
CA PRO A 40 10.98 -17.74 5.27
C PRO A 40 9.72 -18.29 4.60
N GLY A 41 9.61 -18.09 3.29
CA GLY A 41 8.47 -18.53 2.48
C GLY A 41 8.49 -17.93 1.08
N TRP A 42 7.66 -18.48 0.19
CA TRP A 42 7.57 -18.04 -1.21
C TRP A 42 7.23 -16.54 -1.34
N VAL A 43 6.50 -16.00 -0.37
CA VAL A 43 6.08 -14.59 -0.30
C VAL A 43 7.28 -13.65 -0.09
N GLY A 44 8.20 -13.99 0.82
CA GLY A 44 9.43 -13.21 1.05
C GLY A 44 10.46 -13.39 -0.06
N ALA A 45 10.50 -14.57 -0.69
CA ALA A 45 11.43 -14.86 -1.79
C ALA A 45 11.10 -14.10 -3.08
N THR A 46 9.82 -13.89 -3.37
CA THR A 46 9.36 -13.23 -4.60
C THR A 46 9.22 -11.72 -4.48
N ASN A 47 9.21 -11.17 -3.26
CA ASN A 47 8.98 -9.74 -3.01
C ASN A 47 7.71 -9.21 -3.72
N LEU A 48 6.64 -10.03 -3.74
CA LEU A 48 5.38 -9.69 -4.42
C LEU A 48 4.77 -8.38 -3.89
N PHE A 49 4.83 -8.17 -2.57
CA PHE A 49 4.35 -6.94 -1.93
C PHE A 49 5.17 -5.71 -2.32
N LEU A 50 6.48 -5.87 -2.57
CA LEU A 50 7.32 -4.80 -3.07
C LEU A 50 6.90 -4.37 -4.47
N HIS A 51 6.68 -5.34 -5.37
CA HIS A 51 6.26 -5.05 -6.75
C HIS A 51 4.88 -4.38 -6.79
N LEU A 52 3.92 -4.91 -6.03
CA LEU A 52 2.60 -4.30 -5.90
C LEU A 52 2.67 -2.90 -5.28
N GLY A 53 3.44 -2.73 -4.19
CA GLY A 53 3.60 -1.43 -3.53
C GLY A 53 4.20 -0.36 -4.45
N VAL A 54 5.23 -0.72 -5.22
CA VAL A 54 5.86 0.19 -6.19
C VAL A 54 4.89 0.53 -7.33
N LEU A 55 4.14 -0.45 -7.86
CA LEU A 55 3.11 -0.21 -8.88
C LEU A 55 2.00 0.72 -8.36
N THR A 56 1.50 0.47 -7.15
CA THR A 56 0.47 1.33 -6.52
C THR A 56 1.01 2.74 -6.27
N ALA A 57 2.25 2.89 -5.83
CA ALA A 57 2.88 4.19 -5.64
C ALA A 57 3.06 4.95 -6.96
N LEU A 58 3.51 4.27 -8.02
CA LEU A 58 3.63 4.85 -9.37
C LEU A 58 2.28 5.32 -9.91
N LEU A 59 1.24 4.50 -9.77
CA LEU A 59 -0.13 4.88 -10.15
C LEU A 59 -0.63 6.06 -9.32
N GLY A 60 -0.31 6.10 -8.02
CA GLY A 60 -0.63 7.22 -7.15
C GLY A 60 0.04 8.54 -7.58
N ILE A 61 1.31 8.49 -7.97
CA ILE A 61 2.03 9.66 -8.49
C ILE A 61 1.40 10.11 -9.81
N LEU A 62 1.14 9.18 -10.73
CA LEU A 62 0.48 9.49 -12.00
C LEU A 62 -0.89 10.15 -11.80
N LEU A 63 -1.70 9.64 -10.88
CA LEU A 63 -3.01 10.22 -10.54
C LEU A 63 -2.90 11.59 -9.88
N ALA A 64 -1.89 11.81 -9.04
CA ALA A 64 -1.64 13.12 -8.44
C ALA A 64 -1.23 14.17 -9.49
N TRP A 65 -0.56 13.75 -10.57
CA TRP A 65 -0.18 14.62 -11.69
C TRP A 65 -1.29 14.84 -12.71
N ALA A 66 -2.22 13.90 -12.86
CA ALA A 66 -3.30 13.97 -13.84
C ALA A 66 -4.47 14.88 -13.43
N LEU A 67 -4.49 15.41 -12.20
CA LEU A 67 -5.59 16.16 -11.60
C LEU A 67 -5.20 17.56 -11.12
#